data_AF-A0A1V6I0Y9-F1
#
_entry.id   AF-A0A1V6I0Y9-F1
#
_cell.length_a   1.000
_cell.length_b   1.000
_cell.length_c   1.000
_cell.angle_alpha   90.00
_cell.angle_beta   90.00
_cell.angle_gamma   90.00
#
_symmetry.space_group_name_H-M   'P 1'
#
loop_
_entity.id
_entity.type
_entity.pdbx_description
1 polymer ?
#
loop_
_entity_poly.entity_id
_entity_poly.type
_entity_poly.pdbx_seq_one_letter_code
_entity_poly.pdbx_strand_id
1 'polypeptide(L)'
;MIIEIDIDIVKKSKLPIREFILLKLLNELEFNVVKDLYSDQYNTLKEFDKALKLLENLNYIIYKDNTVVLRSESEELFSKDKIDFVELTKKIRELFPKNKKGDEQGVLKKLKQFYKNNKKFRDEDLILRATKHYIEHTDNLYIKQAHYFIYKDGISTLASICDYLLNLEENPTNEITL
;
A
#
# COMPACT_ATOMS: atom_id res chain seq x y z
N MET A 1 16.99 -6.02 -4.09
CA MET A 1 15.82 -5.12 -4.08
C MET A 1 15.77 -4.40 -5.42
N ILE A 2 14.65 -4.49 -6.13
CA ILE A 2 14.41 -3.76 -7.39
C ILE A 2 13.41 -2.66 -7.05
N ILE A 3 13.74 -1.41 -7.37
CA ILE A 3 12.83 -0.27 -7.22
C ILE A 3 12.37 0.11 -8.61
N GLU A 4 11.07 0.02 -8.85
CA GLU A 4 10.46 0.52 -10.08
C GLU A 4 10.28 2.04 -9.99
N ILE A 5 10.74 2.74 -11.03
CA ILE A 5 10.67 4.19 -11.15
C ILE A 5 9.86 4.53 -12.39
N ASP A 6 8.71 5.17 -12.19
CA ASP A 6 7.95 5.79 -13.27
C ASP A 6 8.61 7.13 -13.65
N ILE A 7 9.21 7.17 -14.84
CA ILE A 7 9.91 8.33 -15.39
C ILE A 7 8.99 9.55 -15.50
N ASP A 8 7.70 9.36 -15.75
CA ASP A 8 6.75 10.48 -15.87
C ASP A 8 6.42 11.08 -14.50
N ILE A 9 6.43 10.28 -13.44
CA ILE A 9 6.34 10.78 -12.06
C ILE A 9 7.61 11.54 -11.69
N VAL A 10 8.80 11.05 -12.09
CA VAL A 10 10.06 11.78 -11.88
C VAL A 10 10.01 13.15 -12.53
N LYS A 11 9.57 13.25 -13.78
CA LYS A 11 9.45 14.52 -14.51
C LYS A 11 8.42 15.49 -13.89
N LYS A 12 7.36 14.96 -13.29
CA LYS A 12 6.35 15.76 -12.57
C LYS A 12 6.88 16.27 -11.23
N SER A 13 7.79 15.52 -10.61
CA SER A 13 8.46 15.97 -9.41
C SER A 13 9.40 17.15 -9.71
N LYS A 14 9.61 18.04 -8.74
CA LYS A 14 10.64 19.09 -8.82
C LYS A 14 12.00 18.59 -8.31
N LEU A 15 12.19 17.27 -8.29
CA LEU A 15 13.34 16.63 -7.65
C LEU A 15 14.37 16.16 -8.68
N PRO A 16 15.67 16.30 -8.39
CA PRO A 16 16.67 15.53 -9.10
C PRO A 16 16.46 14.03 -8.86
N ILE A 17 16.88 13.20 -9.82
CA ILE A 17 16.63 11.74 -9.79
C ILE A 17 17.11 11.08 -8.51
N ARG A 18 18.24 11.54 -7.94
CA ARG A 18 18.82 10.99 -6.72
C ARG A 18 17.91 11.20 -5.52
N GLU A 19 17.41 12.42 -5.33
CA GLU A 19 16.50 12.74 -4.23
C GLU A 19 15.11 12.16 -4.45
N PHE A 20 14.68 12.00 -5.71
CA PHE A 20 13.48 11.24 -6.02
C PHE A 20 13.60 9.78 -5.57
N ILE A 21 14.72 9.12 -5.86
CA ILE A 21 14.99 7.74 -5.42
C ILE A 21 15.03 7.66 -3.90
N LEU A 22 15.70 8.60 -3.23
CA LEU A 22 15.71 8.66 -1.78
C LEU A 22 14.29 8.80 -1.21
N LEU A 23 13.48 9.70 -1.78
CA LEU A 23 12.12 9.91 -1.34
C LEU A 23 11.23 8.67 -1.55
N LYS A 24 11.42 7.96 -2.67
CA LYS A 24 10.77 6.67 -2.94
C LYS A 24 11.16 5.60 -1.92
N LEU A 25 12.45 5.50 -1.59
CA LEU A 25 12.96 4.61 -0.55
C LEU A 25 12.35 4.91 0.82
N LEU A 26 12.29 6.19 1.22
CA LEU A 26 11.67 6.64 2.47
C LEU A 26 10.16 6.34 2.51
N ASN A 27 9.50 6.20 1.36
CA ASN A 27 8.10 5.81 1.27
C ASN A 27 7.88 4.30 1.43
N GLU A 28 8.85 3.48 1.02
CA GLU A 28 8.72 2.03 0.97
C GLU A 28 9.38 1.32 2.16
N LEU A 29 10.40 1.93 2.77
CA LEU A 29 11.24 1.31 3.79
C LEU A 29 11.29 2.15 5.07
N GLU A 30 11.73 1.51 6.16
CA GLU A 30 12.00 2.20 7.41
C GLU A 30 13.22 3.14 7.31
N PHE A 31 13.17 4.27 8.00
CA PHE A 31 14.19 5.32 7.92
C PHE A 31 15.62 4.80 8.18
N ASN A 32 15.81 3.96 9.20
CA ASN A 32 17.15 3.43 9.53
C ASN A 32 17.71 2.55 8.41
N VAL A 33 16.86 1.73 7.78
CA VAL A 33 17.25 0.92 6.63
C VAL A 33 17.68 1.81 5.46
N VAL A 34 16.92 2.87 5.18
CA VAL A 34 17.28 3.83 4.11
C VAL A 34 18.59 4.55 4.44
N LYS A 35 18.78 4.97 5.69
CA LYS A 35 19.99 5.66 6.15
C LYS A 35 21.23 4.79 5.96
N ASP A 36 21.15 3.51 6.31
CA ASP A 36 22.26 2.57 6.18
C ASP A 36 22.58 2.33 4.69
N LEU A 37 21.55 2.04 3.87
CA LEU A 37 21.70 1.83 2.42
C LEU A 37 22.32 3.04 1.71
N TYR A 38 21.92 4.25 2.09
CA TYR A 38 22.41 5.47 1.46
C TYR A 38 23.85 5.80 1.87
N SER A 39 24.19 5.52 3.13
CA SER A 39 25.52 5.79 3.70
C SER A 39 26.58 4.85 3.14
N ASP A 40 26.23 3.59 2.87
CA ASP A 40 27.15 2.58 2.32
C ASP A 40 27.55 2.87 0.86
N GLN A 41 26.68 3.52 0.07
CA GLN A 41 26.92 3.70 -1.37
C GLN A 41 27.57 5.04 -1.75
N TYR A 42 27.37 6.12 -0.98
CA TYR A 42 27.64 7.49 -1.47
C TYR A 42 28.59 8.34 -0.63
N ASN A 43 29.31 7.74 0.32
CA ASN A 43 30.36 8.39 1.11
C ASN A 43 29.90 9.65 1.89
N THR A 44 29.72 9.44 3.20
CA THR A 44 29.47 10.40 4.30
C THR A 44 28.01 10.80 4.55
N LEU A 45 27.58 10.61 5.81
CA LEU A 45 26.32 11.08 6.43
C LEU A 45 25.94 12.52 6.02
N LYS A 46 26.94 13.35 5.73
CA LYS A 46 26.77 14.73 5.27
C LYS A 46 25.96 14.86 3.98
N GLU A 47 26.11 13.94 3.03
CA GLU A 47 25.35 13.98 1.77
C GLU A 47 23.91 13.52 1.97
N PHE A 48 23.69 12.54 2.86
CA PHE A 48 22.34 12.13 3.25
C PHE A 48 21.59 13.27 3.94
N ASP A 49 22.23 13.96 4.88
CA ASP A 49 21.64 15.12 5.57
C ASP A 49 21.30 16.27 4.60
N LYS A 50 22.14 16.51 3.59
CA LYS A 50 21.84 17.50 2.55
C LYS A 50 20.61 17.11 1.73
N ALA A 51 20.50 15.85 1.34
CA ALA A 51 19.36 15.35 0.59
C ALA A 51 18.06 15.47 1.41
N LEU A 52 18.08 15.09 2.69
CA LEU A 52 16.94 15.27 3.59
C LEU A 52 16.53 16.74 3.73
N LYS A 53 17.49 17.66 3.88
CA LYS A 53 17.20 19.11 3.91
C LYS A 53 16.57 19.61 2.63
N LEU A 54 17.01 19.12 1.46
CA LEU A 54 16.39 19.49 0.20
C LEU A 54 14.94 19.01 0.12
N LEU A 55 14.67 17.75 0.49
CA LEU A 55 13.33 17.20 0.53
C LEU A 55 12.41 17.96 1.51
N GLU A 56 12.93 18.34 2.67
CA GLU A 56 12.18 19.13 3.66
C GLU A 56 11.87 20.55 3.16
N ASN A 57 12.84 21.23 2.54
CA ASN A 57 12.66 22.56 1.94
C ASN A 57 11.66 22.56 0.79
N LEU A 58 11.59 21.47 0.03
CA LEU A 58 10.64 21.27 -1.07
C LEU A 58 9.28 20.75 -0.61
N ASN A 59 9.03 20.70 0.70
CA ASN A 59 7.78 20.28 1.31
C ASN A 59 7.42 18.81 1.11
N TYR A 60 8.37 17.94 0.81
CA TYR A 60 8.13 16.51 0.65
C TYR A 60 8.15 15.74 1.98
N ILE A 61 8.96 16.18 2.95
CA ILE A 61 9.11 15.50 4.24
C ILE A 61 9.15 16.47 5.42
N ILE A 62 9.00 15.91 6.62
CA ILE A 62 9.43 16.49 7.89
C ILE A 62 10.55 15.60 8.41
N TYR A 63 11.70 16.18 8.71
CA TYR A 63 12.81 15.46 9.34
C TYR A 63 13.02 15.95 10.77
N LYS A 64 12.76 15.08 11.75
CA LYS A 64 12.89 15.43 13.17
C LYS A 64 13.26 14.22 14.01
N ASP A 65 14.09 14.42 15.03
CA ASP A 65 14.43 13.39 16.02
C ASP A 65 14.95 12.09 15.38
N ASN A 66 15.74 12.21 14.30
CA ASN A 66 16.26 11.08 13.51
C ASN A 66 15.14 10.17 12.95
N THR A 67 14.00 10.77 12.61
CA THR A 67 12.87 10.14 11.93
C THR A 67 12.37 11.02 10.79
N VAL A 68 11.75 10.41 9.79
CA VAL A 68 11.16 11.09 8.63
C VAL A 68 9.67 10.80 8.57
N VAL A 69 8.87 11.85 8.38
CA VAL A 69 7.44 11.76 8.08
C VAL A 69 7.20 12.34 6.68
N LEU A 70 6.54 11.58 5.81
CA LEU A 70 6.15 12.07 4.49
C LEU A 70 5.03 13.10 4.59
N ARG A 71 5.11 14.16 3.77
CA ARG A 71 4.04 15.13 3.55
C ARG A 71 3.15 14.71 2.38
N SER A 72 2.01 15.38 2.25
CA SER A 72 1.01 15.19 1.19
C SER A 72 1.61 15.12 -0.22
N GLU A 73 2.58 15.98 -0.51
CA GLU A 73 3.24 16.09 -1.81
C GLU A 73 3.99 14.80 -2.17
N SER A 74 4.59 14.13 -1.17
CA SER A 74 5.22 12.84 -1.37
C SER A 74 4.19 11.73 -1.52
N GLU A 75 3.14 11.75 -0.70
CA GLU A 75 2.06 10.78 -0.80
C GLU A 75 1.36 10.84 -2.16
N GLU A 76 1.20 12.03 -2.74
CA GLU A 76 0.67 12.22 -4.08
C GLU A 76 1.59 11.64 -5.16
N LEU A 77 2.91 11.86 -5.05
CA LEU A 77 3.89 11.32 -6.02
C LEU A 77 3.92 9.79 -6.05
N PHE A 78 3.73 9.12 -4.90
CA PHE A 78 3.81 7.65 -4.81
C PHE A 78 2.47 6.98 -4.55
N SER A 79 1.38 7.71 -4.69
CA SER A 79 0.07 7.11 -4.85
C SER A 79 0.10 6.32 -6.17
N LYS A 80 0.47 5.03 -6.08
CA LYS A 80 0.37 4.06 -7.17
C LYS A 80 -1.06 4.13 -7.66
N ASP A 81 -1.24 4.84 -8.77
CA ASP A 81 -2.51 5.23 -9.35
C ASP A 81 -3.40 6.01 -8.36
N LYS A 82 -4.14 7.01 -8.84
CA LYS A 82 -5.29 7.49 -8.06
C LYS A 82 -6.25 6.32 -8.00
N ILE A 83 -6.14 5.50 -6.96
CA ILE A 83 -7.09 4.42 -6.71
C ILE A 83 -8.44 5.09 -6.57
N ASP A 84 -9.27 4.86 -7.57
CA ASP A 84 -10.64 5.31 -7.54
C ASP A 84 -11.36 4.39 -6.55
N PHE A 85 -11.33 4.80 -5.29
CA PHE A 85 -11.99 4.08 -4.21
C PHE A 85 -13.49 3.93 -4.46
N VAL A 86 -14.12 4.81 -5.23
CA VAL A 86 -15.53 4.68 -5.60
C VAL A 86 -15.70 3.52 -6.58
N GLU A 87 -14.86 3.48 -7.61
CA GLU A 87 -14.89 2.39 -8.59
C GLU A 87 -14.52 1.03 -7.98
N LEU A 88 -13.44 0.97 -7.20
CA LEU A 88 -13.05 -0.25 -6.50
C LEU A 88 -14.13 -0.73 -5.51
N THR A 89 -14.82 0.21 -4.85
CA THR A 89 -15.98 -0.12 -4.00
C THR A 89 -17.09 -0.79 -4.80
N LYS A 90 -17.38 -0.33 -6.03
CA LYS A 90 -18.39 -0.96 -6.90
C LYS A 90 -17.95 -2.37 -7.29
N LYS A 91 -16.72 -2.52 -7.79
CA LYS A 91 -16.17 -3.83 -8.19
C LYS A 91 -16.22 -4.84 -7.06
N ILE A 92 -15.78 -4.47 -5.86
CA ILE A 92 -15.88 -5.33 -4.67
C ILE A 92 -17.35 -5.70 -4.39
N ARG A 93 -18.25 -4.72 -4.34
CA ARG A 93 -19.68 -4.99 -4.04
C ARG A 93 -20.35 -5.85 -5.09
N GLU A 94 -19.89 -5.83 -6.33
CA GLU A 94 -20.41 -6.67 -7.41
C GLU A 94 -20.05 -8.14 -7.23
N LEU A 95 -18.91 -8.46 -6.62
CA LEU A 95 -18.52 -9.83 -6.28
C LEU A 95 -19.37 -10.42 -5.15
N PHE A 96 -19.94 -9.60 -4.27
CA PHE A 96 -20.77 -10.08 -3.17
C PHE A 96 -22.20 -10.43 -3.61
N PRO A 97 -22.81 -11.49 -3.04
CA PRO A 97 -24.23 -11.79 -3.21
C PRO A 97 -25.12 -10.59 -2.85
N LYS A 98 -26.30 -10.49 -3.49
CA LYS A 98 -27.21 -9.33 -3.39
C LYS A 98 -27.51 -8.88 -1.95
N ASN A 99 -27.71 -9.83 -1.03
CA ASN A 99 -28.02 -9.58 0.39
C ASN A 99 -26.77 -9.38 1.27
N LYS A 100 -25.56 -9.47 0.70
CA LYS A 100 -24.27 -9.36 1.40
C LYS A 100 -23.40 -8.20 0.92
N LYS A 101 -23.83 -7.43 -0.09
CA LYS A 101 -23.10 -6.27 -0.63
C LYS A 101 -22.81 -5.17 0.40
N GLY A 102 -23.63 -5.08 1.45
CA GLY A 102 -23.56 -4.02 2.43
C GLY A 102 -23.82 -2.62 1.84
N ASP A 103 -23.72 -1.62 2.71
CA ASP A 103 -23.85 -0.21 2.32
C ASP A 103 -22.58 0.29 1.60
N GLU A 104 -22.78 1.11 0.57
CA GLU A 104 -21.69 1.64 -0.27
C GLU A 104 -20.73 2.52 0.51
N GLN A 105 -21.25 3.43 1.35
CA GLN A 105 -20.44 4.31 2.17
C GLN A 105 -19.69 3.52 3.25
N GLY A 106 -20.33 2.49 3.80
CA GLY A 106 -19.71 1.53 4.70
C GLY A 106 -18.51 0.83 4.07
N VAL A 107 -18.66 0.30 2.85
CA VAL A 107 -17.58 -0.36 2.10
C VAL A 107 -16.47 0.63 1.78
N LEU A 108 -16.81 1.80 1.24
CA LEU A 108 -15.86 2.85 0.89
C LEU A 108 -15.00 3.28 2.09
N LYS A 109 -15.64 3.53 3.24
CA LYS A 109 -14.96 3.93 4.48
C LYS A 109 -14.00 2.84 4.95
N LYS A 110 -14.43 1.57 4.90
CA LYS A 110 -13.62 0.43 5.34
C LYS A 110 -12.48 0.12 4.37
N LEU A 111 -12.68 0.34 3.07
CA LEU A 111 -11.65 0.20 2.05
C LEU A 111 -10.56 1.26 2.22
N LYS A 112 -10.93 2.53 2.44
CA LYS A 112 -9.94 3.59 2.78
C LYS A 112 -9.18 3.26 4.07
N GLN A 113 -9.87 2.77 5.09
CA GLN A 113 -9.23 2.28 6.33
C GLN A 113 -8.26 1.14 6.04
N PHE A 114 -8.64 0.20 5.17
CA PHE A 114 -7.80 -0.92 4.77
C PHE A 114 -6.49 -0.47 4.12
N TYR A 115 -6.57 0.41 3.14
CA TYR A 115 -5.40 0.99 2.48
C TYR A 115 -4.50 1.74 3.45
N LYS A 116 -5.08 2.50 4.39
CA LYS A 116 -4.29 3.21 5.41
C LYS A 116 -3.48 2.25 6.28
N ASN A 117 -4.10 1.15 6.73
CA ASN A 117 -3.53 0.27 7.74
C ASN A 117 -2.70 -0.90 7.16
N ASN A 118 -2.92 -1.28 5.89
CA ASN A 118 -2.28 -2.44 5.27
C ASN A 118 -1.53 -2.03 4.00
N LYS A 119 -0.45 -1.25 4.17
CA LYS A 119 0.32 -0.71 3.04
C LYS A 119 0.84 -1.77 2.06
N LYS A 120 1.16 -2.97 2.55
CA LYS A 120 1.63 -4.09 1.73
C LYS A 120 0.57 -4.68 0.77
N PHE A 121 -0.71 -4.43 1.01
CA PHE A 121 -1.82 -4.98 0.19
C PHE A 121 -2.48 -3.92 -0.70
N ARG A 122 -1.78 -2.82 -1.00
CA ARG A 122 -2.30 -1.70 -1.81
C ARG A 122 -2.24 -2.00 -3.31
N ASP A 123 -2.74 -3.16 -3.70
CA ASP A 123 -2.83 -3.60 -5.08
C ASP A 123 -4.30 -3.95 -5.37
N GLU A 124 -4.89 -3.27 -6.36
CA GLU A 124 -6.29 -3.46 -6.72
C GLU A 124 -6.58 -4.89 -7.21
N ASP A 125 -5.69 -5.47 -8.02
CA ASP A 125 -5.86 -6.83 -8.54
C ASP A 125 -5.81 -7.84 -7.40
N LEU A 126 -4.83 -7.72 -6.49
CA LEU A 126 -4.74 -8.57 -5.30
C LEU A 126 -6.01 -8.49 -4.44
N ILE A 127 -6.56 -7.29 -4.23
CA ILE A 127 -7.79 -7.11 -3.43
C ILE A 127 -8.98 -7.77 -4.11
N LEU A 128 -9.12 -7.63 -5.43
CA LEU A 128 -10.21 -8.24 -6.19
C LEU A 128 -10.08 -9.76 -6.21
N ARG A 129 -8.87 -10.30 -6.40
CA ARG A 129 -8.59 -11.74 -6.31
C ARG A 129 -8.87 -12.30 -4.93
N ALA A 130 -8.41 -11.63 -3.87
CA ALA A 130 -8.69 -12.03 -2.49
C ALA A 130 -10.20 -11.99 -2.17
N THR A 131 -10.90 -10.97 -2.67
CA THR A 131 -12.36 -10.88 -2.52
C THR A 131 -13.05 -12.03 -3.25
N LYS A 132 -12.67 -12.32 -4.49
CA LYS A 132 -13.23 -13.42 -5.27
C LYS A 132 -12.98 -14.78 -4.58
N HIS A 133 -11.75 -15.02 -4.15
CA HIS A 133 -11.37 -16.23 -3.41
C HIS A 133 -12.24 -16.42 -2.17
N TYR A 134 -12.47 -15.35 -1.37
CA TYR A 134 -13.35 -15.40 -0.21
C TYR A 134 -14.77 -15.85 -0.57
N ILE A 135 -15.35 -15.28 -1.64
CA ILE A 135 -16.73 -15.58 -2.05
C ILE A 135 -16.85 -17.01 -2.57
N GLU A 136 -15.85 -17.51 -3.29
CA GLU A 136 -15.85 -18.85 -3.87
C GLU A 136 -15.64 -19.95 -2.82
N HIS A 137 -14.91 -19.66 -1.74
CA HIS A 137 -14.52 -20.65 -0.73
C HIS A 137 -15.25 -20.50 0.60
N THR A 138 -16.21 -19.57 0.70
CA THR A 138 -17.06 -19.42 1.88
C THR A 138 -18.47 -19.85 1.55
N ASP A 139 -19.02 -20.77 2.35
CA ASP A 139 -20.44 -21.12 2.25
C ASP A 139 -21.30 -19.86 2.39
N ASN A 140 -22.26 -19.72 1.47
CA ASN A 140 -23.11 -18.55 1.30
C ASN A 140 -23.82 -18.10 2.60
N LEU A 141 -24.13 -19.04 3.51
CA LEU A 141 -24.72 -18.73 4.81
C LEU A 141 -23.77 -17.90 5.69
N TYR A 142 -22.46 -18.16 5.60
CA TYR A 142 -21.42 -17.57 6.44
C TYR A 142 -20.68 -16.39 5.80
N ILE A 143 -21.01 -16.04 4.55
CA ILE A 143 -20.48 -14.84 3.91
C ILE A 143 -20.83 -13.61 4.75
N LYS A 144 -19.79 -12.88 5.18
CA LYS A 144 -19.91 -11.60 5.88
C LYS A 144 -20.44 -10.54 4.93
N GLN A 145 -21.03 -9.47 5.45
CA GLN A 145 -21.29 -8.30 4.64
C GLN A 145 -19.97 -7.68 4.17
N ALA A 146 -19.92 -7.12 2.95
CA ALA A 146 -18.68 -6.65 2.32
C ALA A 146 -17.85 -5.71 3.22
N HIS A 147 -18.48 -4.75 3.89
CA HIS A 147 -17.77 -3.83 4.78
C HIS A 147 -17.17 -4.52 6.01
N TYR A 148 -17.79 -5.60 6.52
CA TYR A 148 -17.24 -6.40 7.63
C TYR A 148 -16.17 -7.39 7.18
N PHE A 149 -16.25 -7.88 5.93
CA PHE A 149 -15.17 -8.63 5.32
C PHE A 149 -13.90 -7.78 5.21
N ILE A 150 -14.04 -6.52 4.79
CA ILE A 150 -12.92 -5.58 4.71
C ILE A 150 -12.38 -5.26 6.11
N TYR A 151 -13.23 -4.85 7.05
CA TYR A 151 -12.80 -4.58 8.43
C TYR A 151 -13.97 -4.67 9.43
N LYS A 152 -13.79 -5.44 10.49
CA LYS A 152 -14.70 -5.51 11.64
C LYS A 152 -13.91 -5.67 12.93
N ASP A 153 -14.22 -4.85 13.93
CA ASP A 153 -13.65 -4.94 15.29
C ASP A 153 -12.11 -4.99 15.32
N GLY A 154 -11.47 -4.16 14.48
CA GLY A 154 -10.00 -4.08 14.38
C GLY A 154 -9.35 -5.17 13.51
N ILE A 155 -10.13 -6.14 13.01
CA ILE A 155 -9.64 -7.26 12.22
C ILE A 155 -10.10 -7.12 10.76
N SER A 156 -9.23 -7.47 9.81
CA SER A 156 -9.54 -7.49 8.38
C SER A 156 -9.47 -8.92 7.84
N THR A 157 -10.60 -9.47 7.42
CA THR A 157 -10.62 -10.78 6.74
C THR A 157 -9.97 -10.68 5.36
N LEU A 158 -10.18 -9.55 4.66
CA LEU A 158 -9.49 -9.26 3.40
C LEU A 158 -7.97 -9.33 3.56
N ALA A 159 -7.40 -8.74 4.61
CA ALA A 159 -5.96 -8.75 4.86
C ALA A 159 -5.41 -10.18 4.99
N SER A 160 -6.10 -11.04 5.74
CA SER A 160 -5.69 -12.44 5.93
C SER A 160 -5.66 -13.21 4.61
N ILE A 161 -6.60 -12.94 3.70
CA ILE A 161 -6.65 -13.64 2.41
C ILE A 161 -5.62 -13.07 1.43
N CYS A 162 -5.40 -11.75 1.42
CA CYS A 162 -4.29 -11.16 0.67
C CYS A 162 -2.95 -11.77 1.07
N ASP A 163 -2.72 -11.95 2.37
CA ASP A 163 -1.51 -12.59 2.89
C ASP A 163 -1.38 -14.04 2.42
N TYR A 164 -2.46 -14.82 2.50
CA TYR A 164 -2.50 -16.19 2.01
C TYR A 164 -2.15 -16.30 0.52
N LEU A 165 -2.74 -15.46 -0.33
CA LEU A 165 -2.48 -15.49 -1.78
C LEU A 165 -1.04 -15.12 -2.12
N LEU A 166 -0.46 -14.11 -1.46
CA LEU A 166 0.94 -13.75 -1.65
C LEU A 166 1.88 -14.89 -1.21
N ASN A 167 1.58 -15.55 -0.09
CA ASN A 167 2.37 -16.69 0.38
C ASN A 167 2.32 -17.88 -0.60
N LEU A 168 1.18 -18.11 -1.27
CA LEU A 168 1.07 -19.14 -2.32
C LEU A 168 1.89 -18.79 -3.57
N GLU A 169 1.89 -17.52 -3.97
CA GLU A 169 2.69 -17.04 -5.12
C GLU A 169 4.20 -17.17 -4.84
N GLU A 170 4.62 -16.94 -3.59
CA GLU A 170 6.00 -17.08 -3.15
C GLU A 170 6.40 -18.56 -2.91
N ASN A 171 5.45 -19.43 -2.54
CA ASN A 171 5.69 -20.83 -2.18
C ASN A 171 4.62 -21.78 -2.77
N PRO A 172 4.65 -22.04 -4.08
CA PRO A 172 3.58 -22.79 -4.78
C PRO A 172 3.46 -24.27 -4.36
N THR A 173 4.37 -24.80 -3.54
CA THR A 173 4.41 -26.22 -3.13
C THR A 173 3.47 -26.56 -1.97
N ASN A 174 2.76 -25.58 -1.38
CA ASN A 174 1.84 -25.79 -0.25
C ASN A 174 0.42 -26.21 -0.66
N GLU A 175 0.14 -26.46 -1.94
CA GLU A 175 -1.12 -27.09 -2.38
C GLU A 175 -1.13 -28.60 -2.10
N ILE A 176 -1.02 -29.02 -0.83
CA ILE A 176 -1.48 -30.36 -0.44
C ILE A 176 -2.16 -30.30 0.93
N THR A 177 -3.35 -30.89 0.97
CA THR A 177 -4.19 -31.29 2.11
C THR A 177 -5.02 -30.22 2.83
N LEU A 178 -6.30 -30.15 2.43
CA LEU A 178 -7.43 -30.38 3.33
C LEU A 178 -8.42 -31.33 2.67
#